data_AF-A0A5P2DAT7-F1
#
_entry.id   AF-A0A5P2DAT7-F1
#
_cell.length_a   1.000
_cell.length_b   1.000
_cell.length_c   1.000
_cell.angle_alpha   90.00
_cell.angle_beta   90.00
_cell.angle_gamma   90.00
#
_symmetry.space_group_name_H-M   'P 1'
#
loop_
_entity.id
_entity.type
_entity.pdbx_description
1 polymer ?
#
loop_
_entity_poly.entity_id
_entity_poly.type
_entity_poly.pdbx_seq_one_letter_code
_entity_poly.pdbx_strand_id
1 'polypeptide(L)'
;MERRHRGDTRRSVSLAAAGADRPLIPIHDHQGEAVPVTVAHARGDRPDRPPRIPEVDALRGFALLGILLVNALMMASPYALGVADDPGATTLDRTVEGIVQTFVVGKFYLMFSFLFGYSFTLQLASAERDGASAVPRLLRRSLGLLLLGVLHAVLLYIGDILMTYAVLGLILIAARNCSPQTALRAARIVYGCVSGLLLLAGLASLLMSDAEAAELDAELAAGFAGLVDDYRGDAASVVQANIGQLPDALLAALVMGGFVVAAFLTGLHCGKRRLLTDTGMGMRRIFVLGATVGLPGSLFMALAISGPLGPRWAVLGQMVGTVTAPALTAAYVCGMLRLMQTARGARIAALFAPAGRMALTNYLSQSLVMALVFTAYGFALYDRLSPAIVVLGSLALYATQLALSTRLMARYRYGPVEWLLRTVTLARLPHARDRSPATP
;
A
#
# COMPACT_ATOMS: atom_id res chain seq x y z
N MET A 1 34.16 -72.54 -48.50
CA MET A 1 34.46 -73.34 -47.30
C MET A 1 34.67 -72.37 -46.16
N GLU A 2 34.04 -72.40 -44.98
CA GLU A 2 33.05 -73.28 -44.36
C GLU A 2 32.53 -72.57 -43.08
N ARG A 3 31.22 -72.67 -42.83
CA ARG A 3 30.47 -72.85 -41.55
C ARG A 3 30.95 -72.12 -40.26
N ARG A 4 30.15 -71.22 -39.65
CA ARG A 4 29.00 -71.40 -38.70
C ARG A 4 29.29 -72.09 -37.34
N HIS A 5 29.17 -71.34 -36.23
CA HIS A 5 28.51 -71.71 -34.93
C HIS A 5 28.49 -70.46 -34.02
N ARG A 6 27.38 -69.86 -33.52
CA ARG A 6 26.25 -70.22 -32.61
C ARG A 6 26.61 -70.51 -31.13
N GLY A 7 25.94 -69.75 -30.24
CA GLY A 7 25.82 -69.97 -28.77
C GLY A 7 26.17 -68.69 -27.99
N ASP A 8 25.27 -67.75 -27.71
CA ASP A 8 24.22 -67.71 -26.66
C ASP A 8 24.73 -67.99 -25.23
N THR A 9 24.78 -66.94 -24.39
CA THR A 9 24.37 -67.03 -22.98
C THR A 9 24.13 -65.64 -22.39
N ARG A 10 22.88 -65.43 -21.99
CA ARG A 10 22.34 -64.33 -21.20
C ARG A 10 23.11 -64.10 -19.89
N ARG A 11 23.38 -62.83 -19.54
CA ARG A 11 22.97 -62.26 -18.24
C ARG A 11 22.90 -60.73 -18.31
N SER A 12 21.73 -60.26 -17.89
CA SER A 12 21.22 -58.91 -17.77
C SER A 12 21.89 -58.09 -16.67
N VAL A 13 22.24 -56.83 -16.95
CA VAL A 13 21.79 -55.66 -16.17
C VAL A 13 21.50 -54.52 -17.16
N SER A 14 20.30 -53.94 -17.02
CA SER A 14 19.72 -52.87 -17.81
C SER A 14 20.07 -51.50 -17.24
N LEU A 15 20.44 -50.54 -18.09
CA LEU A 15 20.00 -49.14 -18.02
C LEU A 15 20.24 -48.47 -19.39
N ALA A 16 19.12 -48.13 -20.03
CA ALA A 16 18.98 -47.58 -21.37
C ALA A 16 19.27 -46.06 -21.43
N ALA A 17 20.02 -45.67 -22.48
CA ALA A 17 19.70 -44.67 -23.52
C ALA A 17 19.44 -43.19 -23.08
N ALA A 18 20.20 -42.18 -23.53
CA ALA A 18 20.31 -41.63 -24.91
C ALA A 18 18.93 -41.26 -25.49
N GLY A 19 18.62 -40.07 -26.00
CA GLY A 19 19.34 -38.84 -26.36
C GLY A 19 18.34 -37.86 -27.01
N ALA A 20 18.79 -36.67 -27.41
CA ALA A 20 18.27 -35.83 -28.51
C ALA A 20 19.03 -34.48 -28.47
N ASP A 21 20.10 -34.31 -29.23
CA ASP A 21 20.10 -33.85 -30.63
C ASP A 21 19.17 -32.66 -30.90
N ARG A 22 19.76 -31.47 -30.98
CA ARG A 22 19.25 -30.37 -31.82
C ARG A 22 20.39 -29.92 -32.74
N PRO A 23 20.20 -29.95 -34.07
CA PRO A 23 21.20 -29.39 -34.98
C PRO A 23 21.22 -27.86 -34.85
N LEU A 24 22.43 -27.30 -34.68
CA LEU A 24 22.69 -25.87 -34.83
C LEU A 24 22.51 -25.51 -36.31
N ILE A 25 21.61 -24.58 -36.61
CA ILE A 25 21.46 -24.02 -37.95
C ILE A 25 22.63 -23.04 -38.19
N PRO A 26 23.49 -23.24 -39.19
CA PRO A 26 24.47 -22.23 -39.56
C PRO A 26 23.77 -21.12 -40.35
N ILE A 27 23.87 -19.88 -39.87
CA ILE A 27 23.45 -18.69 -40.63
C ILE A 27 24.67 -18.26 -41.45
N HIS A 28 24.58 -18.39 -42.77
CA HIS A 28 25.53 -17.81 -43.71
C HIS A 28 25.07 -16.41 -44.11
N ASP A 29 26.00 -15.46 -44.17
CA ASP A 29 25.86 -14.22 -44.93
C ASP A 29 25.66 -14.55 -46.43
N HIS A 30 24.98 -13.67 -47.17
CA HIS A 30 24.83 -13.70 -48.63
C HIS A 30 26.13 -13.91 -49.43
N GLN A 31 27.32 -13.83 -48.83
CA GLN A 31 28.62 -14.07 -49.48
C GLN A 31 29.41 -15.31 -49.01
N GLY A 32 28.89 -16.14 -48.09
CA GLY A 32 29.41 -17.50 -47.87
C GLY A 32 30.73 -17.68 -47.10
N GLU A 33 31.25 -16.68 -46.39
CA GLU A 33 32.43 -16.86 -45.51
C GLU A 33 32.09 -17.20 -44.05
N ALA A 34 32.93 -18.02 -43.42
CA ALA A 34 32.80 -18.44 -42.02
C ALA A 34 33.49 -17.43 -41.07
N VAL A 35 32.70 -16.71 -40.27
CA VAL A 35 33.21 -15.80 -39.23
C VAL A 35 33.39 -16.56 -37.91
N PRO A 36 34.59 -16.57 -37.29
CA PRO A 36 34.78 -17.19 -35.98
C PRO A 36 34.20 -16.28 -34.88
N VAL A 37 33.06 -16.67 -34.30
CA VAL A 37 32.53 -16.02 -33.09
C VAL A 37 33.36 -16.49 -31.90
N THR A 38 34.28 -15.66 -31.43
CA THR A 38 34.94 -15.86 -30.14
C THR A 38 33.91 -15.64 -29.04
N VAL A 39 33.33 -16.73 -28.52
CA VAL A 39 32.53 -16.68 -27.30
C VAL A 39 33.50 -16.47 -26.14
N ALA A 40 33.74 -15.22 -25.78
CA ALA A 40 34.35 -14.90 -24.51
C ALA A 40 33.49 -15.52 -23.40
N HIS A 41 34.03 -16.50 -22.67
CA HIS A 41 33.43 -17.01 -21.45
C HIS A 41 33.34 -15.86 -20.44
N ALA A 42 32.21 -15.15 -20.46
CA ALA A 42 31.80 -14.29 -19.37
C ALA A 42 31.72 -15.16 -18.12
N ARG A 43 32.58 -14.84 -17.14
CA ARG A 43 32.51 -15.35 -15.77
C ARG A 43 31.06 -15.31 -15.32
N GLY A 44 30.62 -16.36 -14.63
CA GLY A 44 29.23 -16.55 -14.22
C GLY A 44 28.66 -15.39 -13.42
N ASP A 45 28.05 -14.44 -14.13
CA ASP A 45 27.10 -13.53 -13.55
C ASP A 45 25.79 -14.27 -13.39
N ARG A 46 25.32 -14.33 -12.14
CA ARG A 46 23.94 -14.70 -11.83
C ARG A 46 23.03 -13.79 -12.68
N PRO A 47 21.91 -14.28 -13.21
CA PRO A 47 21.06 -13.49 -14.09
C PRO A 47 20.75 -12.15 -13.43
N ASP A 48 21.10 -11.07 -14.12
CA ASP A 48 20.87 -9.69 -13.70
C ASP A 48 19.47 -9.57 -13.09
N ARG A 49 19.41 -9.08 -11.84
CA ARG A 49 18.13 -8.82 -11.18
C ARG A 49 17.33 -7.89 -12.10
N PRO A 50 16.06 -8.20 -12.41
CA PRO A 50 15.26 -7.32 -13.25
C PRO A 50 15.23 -5.91 -12.65
N PRO A 51 15.26 -4.88 -13.51
CA PRO A 51 15.33 -3.49 -13.08
C PRO A 51 14.18 -3.19 -12.11
N ARG A 52 14.52 -2.49 -11.03
CA ARG A 52 13.56 -2.01 -10.04
C ARG A 52 12.55 -1.10 -10.75
N ILE A 53 11.26 -1.25 -10.45
CA ILE A 53 10.17 -0.49 -11.09
C ILE A 53 10.04 0.88 -10.41
N PRO A 54 10.59 1.96 -10.99
CA PRO A 54 10.68 3.26 -10.32
C PRO A 54 9.30 3.85 -10.02
N GLU A 55 8.31 3.55 -10.86
CA GLU A 55 6.92 3.99 -10.74
C GLU A 55 6.30 3.51 -9.43
N VAL A 56 6.58 2.27 -9.02
CA VAL A 56 6.03 1.70 -7.78
C VAL A 56 6.61 2.40 -6.55
N ASP A 57 7.92 2.68 -6.56
CA ASP A 57 8.54 3.40 -5.46
C ASP A 57 8.07 4.87 -5.41
N ALA A 58 7.97 5.56 -6.54
CA ALA A 58 7.48 6.94 -6.58
C ALA A 58 6.02 7.05 -6.11
N LEU A 59 5.14 6.16 -6.57
CA LEU A 59 3.75 6.10 -6.14
C LEU A 59 3.63 5.79 -4.64
N ARG A 60 4.48 4.90 -4.09
CA ARG A 60 4.53 4.66 -2.63
C ARG A 60 5.00 5.88 -1.86
N GLY A 61 6.04 6.55 -2.33
CA GLY A 61 6.53 7.79 -1.73
C GLY A 61 5.39 8.81 -1.66
N PHE A 62 4.77 9.10 -2.80
CA PHE A 62 3.62 9.99 -2.87
C PHE A 62 2.46 9.55 -1.96
N ALA A 63 2.20 8.23 -1.86
CA ALA A 63 1.16 7.70 -0.98
C ALA A 63 1.38 8.02 0.50
N LEU A 64 2.63 7.97 0.96
CA LEU A 64 2.98 8.22 2.36
C LEU A 64 2.66 9.63 2.81
N LEU A 65 2.74 10.63 1.93
CA LEU A 65 2.38 12.00 2.28
C LEU A 65 0.88 12.09 2.63
N GLY A 66 0.02 11.53 1.78
CA GLY A 66 -1.42 11.56 2.03
C GLY A 66 -1.84 10.72 3.23
N ILE A 67 -1.19 9.57 3.46
CA ILE A 67 -1.40 8.77 4.68
C ILE A 67 -1.00 9.57 5.92
N LEU A 68 0.15 10.26 5.89
CA LEU A 68 0.59 11.09 7.00
C LEU A 68 -0.43 12.18 7.33
N LEU A 69 -0.94 12.92 6.33
CA LEU A 69 -1.88 14.00 6.59
C LEU A 69 -3.16 13.53 7.30
N VAL A 70 -3.71 12.39 6.88
CA VAL A 70 -4.91 11.81 7.49
C VAL A 70 -4.60 11.33 8.91
N ASN A 71 -3.53 10.54 9.07
CA ASN A 71 -3.17 9.99 10.37
C ASN A 71 -2.78 11.08 11.37
N ALA A 72 -2.12 12.15 10.93
CA ALA A 72 -1.74 13.26 11.78
C ALA A 72 -2.96 13.98 12.36
N LEU A 73 -3.98 14.24 11.54
CA LEU A 73 -5.23 14.84 12.01
C LEU A 73 -5.94 13.91 13.00
N MET A 74 -6.11 12.64 12.63
CA MET A 74 -6.73 11.63 13.51
C MET A 74 -5.97 11.39 14.83
N MET A 75 -4.65 11.53 14.82
CA MET A 75 -3.82 11.42 16.02
C MET A 75 -3.75 12.71 16.82
N ALA A 76 -4.17 13.84 16.24
CA ALA A 76 -4.13 15.14 16.88
C ALA A 76 -5.41 15.46 17.63
N SER A 77 -6.56 14.89 17.26
CA SER A 77 -7.85 15.16 17.94
C SER A 77 -8.84 14.02 17.68
N PRO A 78 -9.71 13.68 18.65
CA PRO A 78 -10.75 12.66 18.45
C PRO A 78 -11.87 13.12 17.51
N TYR A 79 -12.04 14.44 17.31
CA TYR A 79 -13.06 15.01 16.42
C TYR A 79 -12.64 15.04 14.94
N ALA A 80 -11.33 14.90 14.69
CA ALA A 80 -10.72 15.19 13.40
C ALA A 80 -11.40 14.46 12.23
N LEU A 81 -11.55 15.16 11.10
CA LEU A 81 -12.18 14.63 9.89
C LEU A 81 -13.65 14.27 10.07
N GLY A 82 -14.30 14.83 11.08
CA GLY A 82 -15.72 14.72 11.40
C GLY A 82 -16.13 13.33 11.84
N VAL A 83 -15.36 12.77 12.77
CA VAL A 83 -15.83 11.64 13.59
C VAL A 83 -17.04 12.09 14.41
N ALA A 84 -16.99 13.29 14.99
CA ALA A 84 -18.12 14.03 15.56
C ALA A 84 -17.92 15.55 15.31
N ASP A 85 -18.96 16.38 15.47
CA ASP A 85 -18.79 17.84 15.39
C ASP A 85 -17.89 18.33 16.54
N ASP A 86 -16.95 19.21 16.19
CA ASP A 86 -16.08 19.89 17.17
C ASP A 86 -16.70 21.27 17.49
N PRO A 87 -17.21 21.48 18.73
CA PRO A 87 -17.78 22.75 19.14
C PRO A 87 -16.78 23.92 19.11
N GLY A 88 -15.48 23.63 19.19
CA GLY A 88 -14.39 24.60 19.16
C GLY A 88 -13.86 24.91 17.77
N ALA A 89 -14.30 24.20 16.73
CA ALA A 89 -13.74 24.34 15.39
C ALA A 89 -14.06 25.69 14.75
N THR A 90 -13.01 26.38 14.30
CA THR A 90 -13.16 27.61 13.53
C THR A 90 -13.53 27.33 12.07
N THR A 91 -13.99 28.35 11.34
CA THR A 91 -14.21 28.22 9.88
C THR A 91 -12.94 27.83 9.14
N LEU A 92 -11.77 28.27 9.60
CA LEU A 92 -10.48 27.88 9.03
C LEU A 92 -10.23 26.37 9.24
N ASP A 93 -10.50 25.86 10.44
CA ASP A 93 -10.29 24.45 10.79
C ASP A 93 -11.16 23.55 9.91
N ARG A 94 -12.46 23.87 9.82
CA ARG A 94 -13.41 23.18 8.94
C ARG A 94 -13.00 23.25 7.46
N THR A 95 -12.47 24.39 7.02
CA THR A 95 -11.98 24.55 5.64
C THR A 95 -10.76 23.67 5.36
N VAL A 96 -9.80 23.64 6.30
CA VAL A 96 -8.60 22.80 6.18
C VAL A 96 -8.98 21.33 6.15
N GLU A 97 -9.84 20.88 7.06
CA GLU A 97 -10.33 19.50 7.07
C GLU A 97 -11.12 19.16 5.82
N GLY A 98 -12.00 20.06 5.35
CA GLY A 98 -12.76 19.87 4.10
C GLY A 98 -11.84 19.71 2.87
N ILE A 99 -10.72 20.45 2.82
CA ILE A 99 -9.70 20.27 1.78
C ILE A 99 -9.06 18.87 1.89
N VAL A 100 -8.67 18.45 3.09
CA VAL A 100 -8.06 17.14 3.33
C VAL A 100 -9.07 16.01 3.02
N GLN A 101 -10.33 16.15 3.40
CA GLN A 101 -11.43 15.24 3.08
C GLN A 101 -11.62 15.09 1.56
N THR A 102 -11.67 16.22 0.85
CA THR A 102 -11.86 16.25 -0.60
C THR A 102 -10.71 15.54 -1.32
N PHE A 103 -9.46 15.89 -1.02
CA PHE A 103 -8.31 15.47 -1.82
C PHE A 103 -7.56 14.25 -1.26
N VAL A 104 -7.68 13.95 0.02
CA VAL A 104 -6.77 13.02 0.72
C VAL A 104 -7.49 11.84 1.38
N VAL A 105 -8.52 12.11 2.18
CA VAL A 105 -9.19 11.09 3.00
C VAL A 105 -9.68 9.93 2.15
N GLY A 106 -9.16 8.75 2.45
CA GLY A 106 -9.55 7.50 1.81
C GLY A 106 -8.81 7.17 0.51
N LYS A 107 -8.10 8.11 -0.12
CA LYS A 107 -7.52 7.89 -1.47
C LYS A 107 -6.15 7.23 -1.37
N PHE A 108 -5.35 7.66 -0.41
CA PHE A 108 -3.94 7.28 -0.33
C PHE A 108 -3.73 5.88 0.28
N TYR A 109 -4.55 5.46 1.24
CA TYR A 109 -4.52 4.07 1.73
C TYR A 109 -4.97 3.08 0.65
N LEU A 110 -5.94 3.44 -0.21
CA LEU A 110 -6.33 2.63 -1.36
C LEU A 110 -5.24 2.54 -2.41
N MET A 111 -4.53 3.64 -2.68
CA MET A 111 -3.37 3.63 -3.57
C MET A 111 -2.29 2.69 -3.03
N PHE A 112 -1.98 2.79 -1.74
CA PHE A 112 -1.01 1.90 -1.10
C PHE A 112 -1.49 0.44 -1.13
N SER A 113 -2.80 0.20 -1.00
CA SER A 113 -3.40 -1.13 -1.05
C SER A 113 -3.25 -1.74 -2.45
N PHE A 114 -3.57 -0.97 -3.48
CA PHE A 114 -3.35 -1.35 -4.88
C PHE A 114 -1.88 -1.70 -5.14
N LEU A 115 -0.94 -0.89 -4.65
CA LEU A 115 0.50 -1.12 -4.80
C LEU A 115 0.97 -2.36 -4.01
N PHE A 116 0.34 -2.69 -2.88
CA PHE A 116 0.59 -3.91 -2.14
C PHE A 116 0.22 -5.14 -2.98
N GLY A 117 -0.99 -5.15 -3.57
CA GLY A 117 -1.44 -6.18 -4.50
C GLY A 117 -0.58 -6.31 -5.75
N TYR A 118 -0.14 -5.19 -6.33
CA TYR A 118 0.80 -5.20 -7.46
C TYR A 118 2.15 -5.82 -7.05
N SER A 119 2.71 -5.36 -5.94
CA SER A 119 4.01 -5.81 -5.45
C SER A 119 4.02 -7.25 -4.98
N PHE A 120 2.87 -7.82 -4.66
CA PHE A 120 2.72 -9.24 -4.38
C PHE A 120 3.18 -10.10 -5.57
N THR A 121 2.91 -9.67 -6.81
CA THR A 121 3.39 -10.38 -8.02
C THR A 121 4.91 -10.37 -8.14
N LEU A 122 5.55 -9.25 -7.76
CA LEU A 122 7.01 -9.13 -7.72
C LEU A 122 7.63 -10.04 -6.63
N GLN A 123 6.92 -10.22 -5.51
CA GLN A 123 7.35 -11.11 -4.43
C GLN A 123 7.25 -12.58 -4.84
N LEU A 124 6.18 -12.98 -5.54
CA LEU A 124 6.04 -14.32 -6.14
C LEU A 124 7.19 -14.60 -7.10
N ALA A 125 7.41 -13.71 -8.08
CA ALA A 125 8.49 -13.84 -9.05
C ALA A 125 9.89 -13.81 -8.39
N SER A 126 10.04 -13.13 -7.26
CA SER A 126 11.29 -13.18 -6.48
C SER A 126 11.49 -14.50 -5.75
N ALA A 127 10.43 -15.18 -5.32
CA ALA A 127 10.53 -16.49 -4.67
C ALA A 127 10.91 -17.57 -5.70
N GLU A 128 10.27 -17.55 -6.86
CA GLU A 128 10.57 -18.45 -7.98
C GLU A 128 12.03 -18.32 -8.43
N ARG A 129 12.54 -17.10 -8.62
CA ARG A 129 13.94 -16.85 -8.97
C ARG A 129 14.94 -17.31 -7.92
N ASP A 130 14.56 -17.28 -6.65
CA ASP A 130 15.40 -17.75 -5.55
C ASP A 130 15.29 -19.29 -5.35
N GLY A 131 14.54 -20.00 -6.20
CA GLY A 131 14.27 -21.44 -6.06
C GLY A 131 13.52 -21.79 -4.77
N ALA A 132 12.77 -20.85 -4.20
CA ALA A 132 12.13 -21.00 -2.90
C ALA A 132 10.61 -21.05 -3.01
N SER A 133 9.98 -21.83 -2.13
CA SER A 133 8.52 -21.87 -2.02
C SER A 133 7.95 -20.50 -1.64
N ALA A 134 7.07 -19.96 -2.49
CA ALA A 134 6.52 -18.62 -2.29
C ALA A 134 5.61 -18.52 -1.06
N VAL A 135 4.77 -19.52 -0.81
CA VAL A 135 3.76 -19.48 0.27
C VAL A 135 4.40 -19.32 1.66
N PRO A 136 5.36 -20.16 2.11
CA PRO A 136 5.99 -19.97 3.42
C PRO A 136 6.73 -18.64 3.57
N ARG A 137 7.29 -18.11 2.47
CA ARG A 137 7.96 -16.81 2.45
C ARG A 137 6.95 -15.68 2.68
N LEU A 138 5.81 -15.74 2.00
CA LEU A 138 4.74 -14.76 2.12
C LEU A 138 4.04 -14.83 3.48
N LEU A 139 3.83 -16.03 4.03
CA LEU A 139 3.27 -16.20 5.39
C LEU A 139 4.18 -15.61 6.47
N ARG A 140 5.50 -15.85 6.42
CA ARG A 140 6.46 -15.20 7.34
C ARG A 140 6.44 -13.68 7.20
N ARG A 141 6.32 -13.19 5.98
CA ARG A 141 6.19 -11.76 5.70
C ARG A 141 4.91 -11.19 6.32
N SER A 142 3.77 -11.87 6.17
CA SER A 142 2.49 -11.49 6.78
C SER A 142 2.59 -11.52 8.30
N LEU A 143 3.21 -12.55 8.89
CA LEU A 143 3.45 -12.61 10.33
C LEU A 143 4.31 -11.43 10.81
N GLY A 144 5.39 -11.10 10.09
CA GLY A 144 6.22 -9.94 10.41
C GLY A 144 5.45 -8.62 10.36
N LEU A 145 4.53 -8.46 9.40
CA LEU A 145 3.63 -7.30 9.37
C LEU A 145 2.64 -7.30 10.53
N LEU A 146 2.07 -8.47 10.87
CA LEU A 146 1.11 -8.59 11.96
C LEU A 146 1.75 -8.19 13.29
N LEU A 147 2.96 -8.69 13.57
CA LEU A 147 3.68 -8.36 14.80
C LEU A 147 4.03 -6.87 14.87
N LEU A 148 4.50 -6.29 13.76
CA LEU A 148 4.76 -4.85 13.70
C LEU A 148 3.46 -4.03 13.84
N GLY A 149 2.36 -4.50 13.26
CA GLY A 149 1.06 -3.85 13.34
C GLY A 149 0.45 -3.89 14.74
N VAL A 150 0.53 -5.04 15.44
CA VAL A 150 0.07 -5.14 16.83
C VAL A 150 0.87 -4.21 17.74
N LEU A 151 2.20 -4.20 17.59
CA LEU A 151 3.05 -3.28 18.35
C LEU A 151 2.73 -1.82 18.02
N HIS A 152 2.52 -1.50 16.74
CA HIS A 152 2.17 -0.16 16.30
C HIS A 152 0.80 0.28 16.82
N ALA A 153 -0.22 -0.58 16.76
CA ALA A 153 -1.58 -0.27 17.22
C ALA A 153 -1.65 -0.04 18.73
N VAL A 154 -0.96 -0.89 19.51
CA VAL A 154 -0.94 -0.79 20.98
C VAL A 154 -0.07 0.37 21.45
N LEU A 155 1.12 0.55 20.86
CA LEU A 155 2.09 1.51 21.38
C LEU A 155 2.00 2.89 20.74
N LEU A 156 1.60 3.01 19.48
CA LEU A 156 1.72 4.26 18.72
C LEU A 156 0.37 4.83 18.31
N TYR A 157 -0.41 4.08 17.54
CA TYR A 157 -1.66 4.59 16.95
C TYR A 157 -2.60 3.48 16.50
N ILE A 158 -3.86 3.58 16.93
CA ILE A 158 -4.89 2.58 16.66
C ILE A 158 -5.25 2.41 15.17
N GLY A 159 -5.08 3.44 14.34
CA GLY A 159 -5.39 3.40 12.90
C GLY A 159 -4.35 2.65 12.05
N ASP A 160 -3.85 1.52 12.54
CA ASP A 160 -2.81 0.74 11.89
C ASP A 160 -3.31 0.00 10.64
N ILE A 161 -2.62 0.20 9.52
CA ILE A 161 -2.90 -0.51 8.27
C ILE A 161 -2.12 -1.85 8.17
N LEU A 162 -1.08 -2.06 8.99
CA LEU A 162 -0.19 -3.22 8.88
C LEU A 162 -0.90 -4.51 9.30
N MET A 163 -1.67 -4.50 10.39
CA MET A 163 -2.52 -5.63 10.82
C MET A 163 -3.53 -5.99 9.72
N THR A 164 -4.25 -4.99 9.21
CA THR A 164 -5.21 -5.16 8.12
C THR A 164 -4.53 -5.80 6.90
N TYR A 165 -3.34 -5.34 6.52
CA TYR A 165 -2.61 -5.88 5.38
C TYR A 165 -2.04 -7.28 5.63
N ALA A 166 -1.62 -7.58 6.86
CA ALA A 166 -1.13 -8.89 7.23
C ALA A 166 -2.22 -9.96 7.06
N VAL A 167 -3.43 -9.66 7.56
CA VAL A 167 -4.60 -10.56 7.51
C VAL A 167 -5.16 -10.62 6.09
N LEU A 168 -5.48 -9.49 5.47
CA LEU A 168 -6.05 -9.46 4.12
C LEU A 168 -5.04 -9.92 3.07
N GLY A 169 -3.74 -9.84 3.35
CA GLY A 169 -2.69 -10.43 2.53
C GLY A 169 -2.82 -11.94 2.36
N LEU A 170 -3.45 -12.65 3.30
CA LEU A 170 -3.75 -14.08 3.17
C LEU A 170 -4.71 -14.36 1.99
N ILE A 171 -5.62 -13.42 1.68
CA ILE A 171 -6.51 -13.52 0.52
C ILE A 171 -5.69 -13.46 -0.77
N LEU A 172 -4.64 -12.62 -0.85
CA LEU A 172 -3.73 -12.60 -1.99
C LEU A 172 -2.94 -13.91 -2.12
N ILE A 173 -2.52 -14.51 -1.00
CA ILE A 173 -1.86 -15.83 -0.98
C ILE A 173 -2.80 -16.91 -1.51
N ALA A 174 -4.06 -16.91 -1.10
CA ALA A 174 -5.09 -17.82 -1.63
C ALA A 174 -5.34 -17.57 -3.13
N ALA A 175 -5.44 -16.30 -3.53
CA ALA A 175 -5.68 -15.88 -4.91
C ALA A 175 -4.44 -15.95 -5.82
N ARG A 176 -3.27 -16.36 -5.34
CA ARG A 176 -2.00 -16.29 -6.11
C ARG A 176 -2.07 -16.96 -7.48
N ASN A 177 -2.78 -18.09 -7.59
CA ASN A 177 -2.88 -18.90 -8.80
C ASN A 177 -4.06 -18.52 -9.72
N CYS A 178 -4.94 -17.61 -9.30
CA CYS A 178 -6.11 -17.29 -10.12
C CYS A 178 -5.73 -16.49 -11.38
N SER A 179 -6.53 -16.56 -12.44
CA SER A 179 -6.26 -15.77 -13.64
C SER A 179 -6.36 -14.26 -13.35
N PRO A 180 -5.69 -13.38 -14.12
CA PRO A 180 -5.85 -11.93 -13.95
C PRO A 180 -7.32 -11.49 -14.04
N GLN A 181 -8.11 -12.11 -14.92
CA GLN A 181 -9.52 -11.78 -15.09
C GLN A 181 -10.37 -12.23 -13.90
N THR A 182 -10.04 -13.38 -13.30
CA THR A 182 -10.69 -13.84 -12.06
C THR A 182 -10.45 -12.85 -10.93
N ALA A 183 -9.20 -12.39 -10.75
CA ALA A 183 -8.87 -11.39 -9.73
C ALA A 183 -9.66 -10.09 -9.94
N LEU A 184 -9.77 -9.60 -11.18
CA LEU A 184 -10.52 -8.39 -11.48
C LEU A 184 -12.04 -8.55 -11.29
N ARG A 185 -12.61 -9.72 -11.66
CA ARG A 185 -14.02 -10.03 -11.42
C ARG A 185 -14.31 -10.06 -9.92
N ALA A 186 -13.47 -10.74 -9.13
CA ALA A 186 -13.59 -10.77 -7.67
C ALA A 186 -13.48 -9.35 -7.07
N ALA A 187 -12.53 -8.53 -7.54
CA ALA A 187 -12.40 -7.15 -7.10
C ALA A 187 -13.68 -6.33 -7.33
N ARG A 188 -14.30 -6.47 -8.51
CA ARG A 188 -15.56 -5.78 -8.86
C ARG A 188 -16.74 -6.25 -8.02
N ILE A 189 -16.84 -7.55 -7.76
CA ILE A 189 -17.90 -8.12 -6.91
C ILE A 189 -17.76 -7.59 -5.48
N VAL A 190 -16.57 -7.70 -4.89
CA VAL A 190 -16.31 -7.22 -3.52
C VAL A 190 -16.59 -5.71 -3.43
N TYR A 191 -16.06 -4.92 -4.36
CA TYR A 191 -16.33 -3.48 -4.41
C TYR A 191 -17.83 -3.19 -4.54
N GLY A 192 -18.54 -3.86 -5.44
CA GLY A 192 -19.97 -3.67 -5.66
C GLY A 192 -20.82 -4.02 -4.44
N CYS A 193 -20.55 -5.15 -3.78
CA CYS A 193 -21.26 -5.57 -2.58
C CYS A 193 -21.05 -4.59 -1.42
N VAL A 194 -19.79 -4.21 -1.16
CA VAL A 194 -19.49 -3.27 -0.06
C VAL A 194 -20.02 -1.87 -0.37
N SER A 195 -19.89 -1.41 -1.62
CA SER A 195 -20.46 -0.12 -2.01
C SER A 195 -21.98 -0.10 -1.90
N GLY A 196 -22.64 -1.18 -2.30
CA GLY A 196 -24.09 -1.33 -2.16
C GLY A 196 -24.51 -1.27 -0.69
N LEU A 197 -23.85 -2.03 0.18
CA LEU A 197 -24.14 -2.03 1.61
C LEU A 197 -23.93 -0.64 2.25
N LEU A 198 -22.80 0.02 1.96
CA LEU A 198 -22.51 1.34 2.53
C LEU A 198 -23.47 2.42 2.02
N LEU A 199 -23.82 2.41 0.73
CA LEU A 199 -24.80 3.36 0.21
C LEU A 199 -26.19 3.10 0.77
N LEU A 200 -26.59 1.85 0.98
CA LEU A 200 -27.84 1.53 1.66
C LEU A 200 -27.83 2.05 3.10
N ALA A 201 -26.73 1.88 3.84
CA ALA A 201 -26.58 2.43 5.19
C ALA A 201 -26.65 3.97 5.19
N GLY A 202 -25.94 4.64 4.26
CA GLY A 202 -25.99 6.09 4.12
C GLY A 202 -27.35 6.63 3.67
N LEU A 203 -28.10 5.89 2.85
CA LEU A 203 -29.47 6.27 2.48
C LEU A 203 -30.43 6.03 3.64
N ALA A 204 -30.25 4.95 4.40
CA ALA A 204 -31.04 4.67 5.59
C ALA A 204 -30.82 5.71 6.69
N SER A 205 -29.64 6.31 6.80
CA SER A 205 -29.38 7.39 7.77
C SER A 205 -30.23 8.64 7.50
N LEU A 206 -30.74 8.84 6.27
CA LEU A 206 -31.65 9.94 5.95
C LEU A 206 -33.08 9.75 6.51
N LEU A 207 -33.39 8.55 7.02
CA LEU A 207 -34.64 8.26 7.73
C LEU A 207 -34.61 8.82 9.17
N MET A 208 -33.42 9.09 9.71
CA MET A 208 -33.27 9.76 10.99
C MET A 208 -33.68 11.23 10.85
N SER A 209 -34.37 11.73 11.86
CA SER A 209 -34.63 13.16 12.04
C SER A 209 -33.33 13.91 12.37
N ASP A 210 -33.34 15.22 12.15
CA ASP A 210 -32.17 16.06 12.44
C ASP A 210 -31.85 16.06 13.96
N ALA A 211 -32.87 15.88 14.81
CA ALA A 211 -32.69 15.76 16.26
C ALA A 211 -31.99 14.45 16.66
N GLU A 212 -32.41 13.32 16.09
CA GLU A 212 -31.76 12.01 16.35
C GLU A 212 -30.31 11.99 15.84
N ALA A 213 -30.05 12.61 14.69
CA ALA A 213 -28.68 12.73 14.16
C ALA A 213 -27.79 13.57 15.07
N ALA A 214 -28.31 14.68 15.61
CA ALA A 214 -27.57 15.53 16.55
C ALA A 214 -27.35 14.85 17.92
N GLU A 215 -28.32 14.06 18.40
CA GLU A 215 -28.17 13.29 19.63
C GLU A 215 -27.07 12.23 19.53
N LEU A 216 -27.03 11.49 18.41
CA LEU A 216 -25.97 10.51 18.15
C LEU A 216 -24.58 11.15 18.09
N ASP A 217 -24.47 12.32 17.44
CA ASP A 217 -23.21 13.07 17.36
C ASP A 217 -22.76 13.55 18.75
N ALA A 218 -23.69 14.06 19.56
CA ALA A 218 -23.42 14.49 20.93
C ALA A 218 -23.01 13.32 21.86
N GLU A 219 -23.63 12.14 21.71
CA GLU A 219 -23.25 10.94 22.45
C GLU A 219 -21.81 10.50 22.12
N LEU A 220 -21.45 10.54 20.83
CA LEU A 220 -20.09 10.23 20.39
C LEU A 220 -19.07 11.25 20.93
N ALA A 221 -19.38 12.54 20.82
CA ALA A 221 -18.55 13.62 21.36
C ALA A 221 -18.37 13.54 22.89
N ALA A 222 -19.39 13.09 23.63
CA ALA A 222 -19.32 12.92 25.08
C ALA A 222 -18.29 11.84 25.48
N GLY A 223 -18.11 10.82 24.65
CA GLY A 223 -17.09 9.78 24.85
C GLY A 223 -15.64 10.26 24.69
N PHE A 224 -15.42 11.42 24.05
CA PHE A 224 -14.07 11.90 23.75
C PHE A 224 -13.36 12.55 24.92
N ALA A 225 -14.08 13.06 25.92
CA ALA A 225 -13.45 13.70 27.09
C ALA A 225 -12.51 12.74 27.83
N GLY A 226 -12.96 11.51 28.10
CA GLY A 226 -12.12 10.48 28.72
C GLY A 226 -10.91 10.10 27.85
N LEU A 227 -11.11 10.04 26.53
CA LEU A 227 -10.02 9.74 25.60
C LEU A 227 -8.97 10.85 25.58
N VAL A 228 -9.39 12.10 25.64
CA VAL A 228 -8.49 13.27 25.73
C VAL A 228 -7.67 13.23 27.01
N ASP A 229 -8.29 12.90 28.14
CA ASP A 229 -7.60 12.75 29.42
C ASP A 229 -6.59 11.59 29.36
N ASP A 230 -6.98 10.44 28.81
CA ASP A 230 -6.08 9.28 28.69
C ASP A 230 -4.85 9.56 27.82
N TYR A 231 -5.02 10.23 26.67
CA TYR A 231 -3.89 10.57 25.80
C TYR A 231 -2.99 11.67 26.36
N ARG A 232 -3.47 12.47 27.31
CA ARG A 232 -2.70 13.54 27.97
C ARG A 232 -2.16 13.16 29.36
N GLY A 233 -2.62 12.06 29.94
CA GLY A 233 -2.27 11.60 31.28
C GLY A 233 -0.82 11.10 31.39
N ASP A 234 -0.61 9.81 31.14
CA ASP A 234 0.71 9.20 31.18
C ASP A 234 0.90 8.12 30.08
N ALA A 235 2.10 7.53 30.02
CA ALA A 235 2.41 6.53 29.01
C ALA A 235 1.53 5.26 29.13
N ALA A 236 1.11 4.89 30.35
CA ALA A 236 0.29 3.70 30.56
C ALA A 236 -1.17 3.96 30.16
N SER A 237 -1.72 5.14 30.45
CA SER A 237 -3.07 5.53 30.02
C SER A 237 -3.19 5.56 28.49
N VAL A 238 -2.17 6.05 27.78
CA VAL A 238 -2.11 5.98 26.30
C VAL A 238 -2.21 4.55 25.79
N VAL A 239 -1.43 3.62 26.37
CA VAL A 239 -1.46 2.20 25.98
C VAL A 239 -2.82 1.57 26.30
N GLN A 240 -3.39 1.88 27.45
CA GLN A 240 -4.71 1.36 27.86
C GLN A 240 -5.81 1.88 26.93
N ALA A 241 -5.81 3.16 26.58
CA ALA A 241 -6.74 3.76 25.62
C ALA A 241 -6.61 3.13 24.23
N ASN A 242 -5.39 2.89 23.76
CA ASN A 242 -5.17 2.18 22.49
C ASN A 242 -5.73 0.75 22.55
N ILE A 243 -5.49 0.00 23.64
CA ILE A 243 -6.02 -1.36 23.82
C ILE A 243 -7.55 -1.34 23.86
N GLY A 244 -8.14 -0.37 24.57
CA GLY A 244 -9.58 -0.20 24.70
C GLY A 244 -10.28 0.04 23.36
N GLN A 245 -9.63 0.74 22.43
CA GLN A 245 -10.16 1.03 21.10
C GLN A 245 -9.92 -0.09 20.06
N LEU A 246 -9.15 -1.14 20.38
CA LEU A 246 -8.89 -2.25 19.44
C LEU A 246 -10.15 -2.91 18.88
N PRO A 247 -11.20 -3.20 19.67
CA PRO A 247 -12.43 -3.80 19.14
C PRO A 247 -13.06 -2.95 18.03
N ASP A 248 -13.19 -1.65 18.24
CA ASP A 248 -13.78 -0.72 17.27
C ASP A 248 -12.91 -0.58 16.02
N ALA A 249 -11.59 -0.52 16.20
CA ALA A 249 -10.65 -0.48 15.10
C ALA A 249 -10.68 -1.76 14.24
N LEU A 250 -10.82 -2.93 14.87
CA LEU A 250 -10.97 -4.20 14.17
C LEU A 250 -12.30 -4.27 13.40
N LEU A 251 -13.38 -3.76 13.98
CA LEU A 251 -14.68 -3.66 13.30
C LEU A 251 -14.61 -2.69 12.11
N ALA A 252 -14.01 -1.51 12.29
CA ALA A 252 -13.79 -0.55 11.21
C ALA A 252 -12.90 -1.15 10.09
N ALA A 253 -11.86 -1.90 10.46
CA ALA A 253 -11.00 -2.60 9.51
C ALA A 253 -11.73 -3.70 8.75
N LEU A 254 -12.77 -4.33 9.32
CA LEU A 254 -13.61 -5.31 8.62
C LEU A 254 -14.47 -4.61 7.55
N VAL A 255 -15.09 -3.47 7.89
CA VAL A 255 -15.89 -2.67 6.96
C VAL A 255 -15.03 -2.10 5.84
N MET A 256 -13.91 -1.45 6.17
CA MET A 256 -12.98 -0.89 5.19
C MET A 256 -12.19 -1.97 4.43
N GLY A 257 -12.04 -3.16 5.02
CA GLY A 257 -11.28 -4.28 4.49
C GLY A 257 -11.77 -4.75 3.12
N GLY A 258 -13.06 -4.60 2.82
CA GLY A 258 -13.59 -4.91 1.50
C GLY A 258 -12.98 -4.06 0.39
N PHE A 259 -12.83 -2.74 0.59
CA PHE A 259 -12.16 -1.89 -0.39
C PHE A 259 -10.66 -2.17 -0.49
N VAL A 260 -10.01 -2.51 0.63
CA VAL A 260 -8.61 -2.96 0.63
C VAL A 260 -8.45 -4.22 -0.20
N VAL A 261 -9.33 -5.21 -0.04
CA VAL A 261 -9.34 -6.46 -0.84
C VAL A 261 -9.58 -6.16 -2.31
N ALA A 262 -10.56 -5.30 -2.64
CA ALA A 262 -10.81 -4.90 -4.02
C ALA A 262 -9.59 -4.21 -4.65
N ALA A 263 -8.91 -3.32 -3.92
CA ALA A 263 -7.68 -2.67 -4.35
C ALA A 263 -6.53 -3.67 -4.50
N PHE A 264 -6.34 -4.60 -3.54
CA PHE A 264 -5.36 -5.68 -3.58
C PHE A 264 -5.52 -6.54 -4.83
N LEU A 265 -6.75 -6.99 -5.12
CA LEU A 265 -7.05 -7.85 -6.26
C LEU A 265 -6.92 -7.10 -7.60
N THR A 266 -7.26 -5.82 -7.62
CA THR A 266 -7.00 -4.93 -8.77
C THR A 266 -5.49 -4.76 -9.00
N GLY A 267 -4.72 -4.59 -7.93
CA GLY A 267 -3.26 -4.59 -7.94
C GLY A 267 -2.68 -5.89 -8.49
N LEU A 268 -3.20 -7.03 -8.04
CA LEU A 268 -2.81 -8.37 -8.50
C LEU A 268 -3.08 -8.54 -10.00
N HIS A 269 -4.24 -8.09 -10.48
CA HIS A 269 -4.58 -8.06 -11.91
C HIS A 269 -3.55 -7.24 -12.71
N CYS A 270 -3.32 -5.99 -12.29
CA CYS A 270 -2.38 -5.08 -12.95
C CYS A 270 -0.94 -5.60 -12.92
N GLY A 271 -0.52 -6.24 -11.82
CA GLY A 271 0.80 -6.84 -11.66
C GLY A 271 1.02 -8.01 -12.61
N LYS A 272 0.04 -8.93 -12.71
CA LYS A 272 0.11 -10.06 -13.65
C LYS A 272 0.16 -9.63 -15.13
N ARG A 273 -0.39 -8.46 -15.43
CA ARG A 273 -0.38 -7.85 -16.78
C ARG A 273 0.70 -6.78 -16.99
N ARG A 274 1.52 -6.49 -15.98
CA ARG A 274 2.58 -5.46 -16.01
C ARG A 274 2.09 -4.07 -16.45
N LEU A 275 0.86 -3.70 -16.08
CA LEU A 275 0.21 -2.46 -16.57
C LEU A 275 0.81 -1.15 -16.06
N LEU A 276 1.63 -1.18 -15.00
CA LEU A 276 2.34 0.01 -14.51
C LEU A 276 3.58 0.35 -15.34
N THR A 277 4.15 -0.63 -16.05
CA THR A 277 5.31 -0.44 -16.92
C THR A 277 4.94 -0.25 -18.39
N ASP A 278 3.72 -0.64 -18.77
CA ASP A 278 3.18 -0.49 -20.12
C ASP A 278 2.12 0.61 -20.16
N THR A 279 2.58 1.86 -20.26
CA THR A 279 1.76 3.07 -20.13
C THR A 279 1.05 3.43 -21.44
N GLY A 280 0.04 2.65 -21.85
CA GLY A 280 -0.71 2.84 -23.09
C GLY A 280 -1.91 3.80 -23.04
N MET A 281 -2.69 3.83 -24.14
CA MET A 281 -3.82 4.75 -24.43
C MET A 281 -5.02 4.74 -23.44
N GLY A 282 -4.99 3.93 -22.38
CA GLY A 282 -6.07 3.84 -21.38
C GLY A 282 -5.97 4.83 -20.21
N MET A 283 -4.77 5.29 -19.85
CA MET A 283 -4.56 6.05 -18.62
C MET A 283 -5.28 7.41 -18.60
N ARG A 284 -5.38 8.09 -19.75
CA ARG A 284 -6.12 9.37 -19.84
C ARG A 284 -7.61 9.16 -19.53
N ARG A 285 -8.20 8.09 -20.07
CA ARG A 285 -9.62 7.79 -19.87
C ARG A 285 -9.89 7.44 -18.40
N ILE A 286 -9.03 6.64 -17.78
CA ILE A 286 -9.15 6.32 -16.34
C ILE A 286 -8.98 7.57 -15.48
N PHE A 287 -8.02 8.44 -15.81
CA PHE A 287 -7.84 9.72 -15.13
C PHE A 287 -9.10 10.59 -15.20
N VAL A 288 -9.63 10.83 -16.40
CA VAL A 288 -10.81 11.69 -16.59
C VAL A 288 -12.03 11.10 -15.90
N LEU A 289 -12.37 9.83 -16.15
CA LEU A 289 -13.53 9.19 -15.53
C LEU A 289 -13.39 9.11 -14.01
N GLY A 290 -12.19 8.78 -13.53
CA GLY A 290 -11.89 8.69 -12.11
C GLY A 290 -12.03 10.04 -11.39
N ALA A 291 -11.56 11.12 -12.01
CA ALA A 291 -11.70 12.47 -11.49
C ALA A 291 -13.17 12.95 -11.53
N THR A 292 -13.88 12.70 -12.63
CA THR A 292 -15.29 13.11 -12.80
C THR A 292 -16.23 12.43 -11.81
N VAL A 293 -15.95 11.20 -11.39
CA VAL A 293 -16.76 10.50 -10.37
C VAL A 293 -16.21 10.74 -8.96
N GLY A 294 -14.91 10.64 -8.80
CA GLY A 294 -14.25 10.65 -7.50
C GLY A 294 -14.21 12.02 -6.83
N LEU A 295 -13.99 13.09 -7.61
CA LEU A 295 -13.89 14.44 -7.05
C LEU A 295 -15.25 14.95 -6.54
N PRO A 296 -16.37 14.86 -7.29
CA PRO A 296 -17.67 15.28 -6.77
C PRO A 296 -18.11 14.49 -5.54
N GLY A 297 -17.88 13.18 -5.50
CA GLY A 297 -18.23 12.38 -4.32
C GLY A 297 -17.42 12.76 -3.08
N SER A 298 -16.13 13.08 -3.27
CA SER A 298 -15.27 13.54 -2.17
C SER A 298 -15.59 14.98 -1.73
N LEU A 299 -15.99 15.83 -2.67
CA LEU A 299 -16.46 17.18 -2.36
C LEU A 299 -17.79 17.14 -1.60
N PHE A 300 -18.72 16.26 -2.00
CA PHE A 300 -19.97 16.05 -1.28
C PHE A 300 -19.72 15.58 0.15
N MET A 301 -18.80 14.63 0.36
CA MET A 301 -18.36 14.23 1.69
C MET A 301 -17.86 15.42 2.51
N ALA A 302 -16.99 16.26 1.94
CA ALA A 302 -16.47 17.43 2.65
C ALA A 302 -17.55 18.47 2.97
N LEU A 303 -18.49 18.70 2.05
CA LEU A 303 -19.62 19.61 2.27
C LEU A 303 -20.61 19.08 3.32
N ALA A 304 -20.73 17.76 3.42
CA ALA A 304 -21.58 17.07 4.40
C ALA A 304 -20.99 17.08 5.81
N ILE A 305 -19.69 16.87 5.92
CA ILE A 305 -19.02 16.66 7.21
C ILE A 305 -18.46 17.97 7.77
N SER A 306 -17.65 18.69 6.99
CA SER A 306 -17.01 19.94 7.43
C SER A 306 -17.65 21.19 6.82
N GLY A 307 -18.68 21.01 6.00
CA GLY A 307 -19.33 22.09 5.26
C GLY A 307 -20.74 22.43 5.75
N PRO A 308 -21.51 23.16 4.92
CA PRO A 308 -22.76 23.78 5.35
C PRO A 308 -23.98 22.84 5.31
N LEU A 309 -23.85 21.59 4.85
CA LEU A 309 -25.02 20.72 4.69
C LEU A 309 -25.56 20.21 6.03
N GLY A 310 -24.71 20.11 7.06
CA GLY A 310 -25.09 19.74 8.42
C GLY A 310 -25.17 18.23 8.71
N PRO A 311 -25.38 17.84 9.99
CA PRO A 311 -25.18 16.47 10.49
C PRO A 311 -26.03 15.40 9.79
N ARG A 312 -27.24 15.76 9.34
CA ARG A 312 -28.14 14.87 8.58
C ARG A 312 -27.44 14.22 7.38
N TRP A 313 -26.54 14.94 6.72
CA TRP A 313 -25.85 14.47 5.52
C TRP A 313 -24.52 13.80 5.83
N ALA A 314 -23.98 13.91 7.05
CA ALA A 314 -22.62 13.49 7.38
C ALA A 314 -22.38 12.00 7.06
N VAL A 315 -23.28 11.12 7.50
CA VAL A 315 -23.18 9.67 7.26
C VAL A 315 -23.27 9.36 5.76
N LEU A 316 -24.26 9.89 5.04
CA LEU A 316 -24.37 9.68 3.60
C LEU A 316 -23.16 10.24 2.85
N GLY A 317 -22.68 11.42 3.23
CA GLY A 317 -21.48 12.07 2.72
C GLY A 317 -20.26 11.17 2.86
N GLN A 318 -20.03 10.62 4.05
CA GLN A 318 -18.96 9.67 4.34
C GLN A 318 -19.06 8.41 3.47
N MET A 319 -20.26 7.85 3.30
CA MET A 319 -20.47 6.65 2.47
C MET A 319 -20.23 6.94 0.99
N VAL A 320 -20.74 8.05 0.46
CA VAL A 320 -20.51 8.48 -0.93
C VAL A 320 -19.03 8.77 -1.18
N GLY A 321 -18.36 9.47 -0.26
CA GLY A 321 -16.93 9.75 -0.35
C GLY A 321 -16.10 8.47 -0.34
N THR A 322 -16.43 7.51 0.53
CA THR A 322 -15.75 6.21 0.62
C THR A 322 -15.94 5.39 -0.65
N VAL A 323 -17.17 5.30 -1.17
CA VAL A 323 -17.49 4.54 -2.39
C VAL A 323 -16.84 5.15 -3.63
N THR A 324 -16.74 6.47 -3.70
CA THR A 324 -16.12 7.15 -4.85
C THR A 324 -14.60 7.28 -4.75
N ALA A 325 -14.00 7.06 -3.56
CA ALA A 325 -12.55 7.16 -3.33
C ALA A 325 -11.69 6.27 -4.25
N PRO A 326 -12.04 5.01 -4.58
CA PRO A 326 -11.29 4.21 -5.54
C PRO A 326 -11.20 4.85 -6.93
N ALA A 327 -12.22 5.59 -7.37
CA ALA A 327 -12.22 6.29 -8.66
C ALA A 327 -11.18 7.43 -8.66
N LEU A 328 -11.17 8.26 -7.61
CA LEU A 328 -10.18 9.33 -7.48
C LEU A 328 -8.77 8.78 -7.27
N THR A 329 -8.64 7.67 -6.54
CA THR A 329 -7.38 6.94 -6.37
C THR A 329 -6.82 6.47 -7.72
N ALA A 330 -7.65 5.88 -8.57
CA ALA A 330 -7.25 5.46 -9.91
C ALA A 330 -6.83 6.66 -10.78
N ALA A 331 -7.51 7.81 -10.61
CA ALA A 331 -7.09 9.05 -11.25
C ALA A 331 -5.72 9.53 -10.75
N TYR A 332 -5.45 9.51 -9.45
CA TYR A 332 -4.12 9.87 -8.91
C TYR A 332 -3.02 8.96 -9.43
N VAL A 333 -3.23 7.64 -9.43
CA VAL A 333 -2.26 6.68 -9.98
C VAL A 333 -2.00 6.97 -11.47
N CYS A 334 -3.05 7.07 -12.29
CA CYS A 334 -2.88 7.31 -13.73
C CYS A 334 -2.32 8.70 -14.04
N GLY A 335 -2.71 9.71 -13.28
CA GLY A 335 -2.21 11.07 -13.39
C GLY A 335 -0.71 11.15 -13.08
N MET A 336 -0.28 10.51 -11.99
CA MET A 336 1.13 10.45 -11.60
C MET A 336 1.96 9.66 -12.64
N LEU A 337 1.48 8.50 -13.10
CA LEU A 337 2.18 7.73 -14.14
C LEU A 337 2.34 8.53 -15.45
N ARG A 338 1.30 9.26 -15.86
CA ARG A 338 1.39 10.16 -17.03
C ARG A 338 2.34 11.33 -16.77
N LEU A 339 2.32 11.92 -15.58
CA LEU A 339 3.22 13.00 -15.22
C LEU A 339 4.68 12.52 -15.31
N MET A 340 4.97 11.29 -14.84
CA MET A 340 6.29 10.66 -14.90
C MET A 340 6.85 10.48 -16.33
N GLN A 341 5.99 10.43 -17.35
CA GLN A 341 6.42 10.40 -18.76
C GLN A 341 6.99 11.74 -19.24
N THR A 342 6.81 12.82 -18.48
CA THR A 342 7.38 14.14 -18.78
C THR A 342 8.70 14.34 -18.04
N ALA A 343 9.62 15.14 -18.60
CA ALA A 343 10.90 15.45 -17.96
C ALA A 343 10.74 16.06 -16.55
N ARG A 344 9.73 16.92 -16.34
CA ARG A 344 9.44 17.51 -15.03
C ARG A 344 8.90 16.48 -14.04
N GLY A 345 7.95 15.65 -14.48
CA GLY A 345 7.37 14.63 -13.62
C GLY A 345 8.33 13.51 -13.25
N ALA A 346 9.26 13.15 -14.15
CA ALA A 346 10.34 12.22 -13.82
C ALA A 346 11.21 12.74 -12.66
N ARG A 347 11.52 14.06 -12.62
CA ARG A 347 12.25 14.68 -11.50
C ARG A 347 11.43 14.65 -10.21
N ILE A 348 10.13 14.92 -10.28
CA ILE A 348 9.22 14.84 -9.12
C ILE A 348 9.17 13.41 -8.59
N ALA A 349 9.03 12.42 -9.46
CA ALA A 349 9.02 11.02 -9.05
C ALA A 349 10.36 10.57 -8.43
N ALA A 350 11.49 11.07 -8.95
CA ALA A 350 12.80 10.83 -8.36
C ALA A 350 12.93 11.39 -6.93
N LEU A 351 12.22 12.48 -6.60
CA LEU A 351 12.16 13.01 -5.24
C LEU A 351 11.41 12.06 -4.28
N PHE A 352 10.28 11.50 -4.71
CA PHE A 352 9.47 10.60 -3.88
C PHE A 352 10.02 9.18 -3.80
N ALA A 353 10.73 8.72 -4.84
CA ALA A 353 11.17 7.34 -4.93
C ALA A 353 11.96 6.88 -3.71
N PRO A 354 13.00 7.57 -3.19
CA PRO A 354 13.73 7.16 -1.99
C PRO A 354 12.83 6.90 -0.78
N ALA A 355 11.86 7.78 -0.52
CA ALA A 355 10.92 7.60 0.58
C ALA A 355 10.00 6.39 0.37
N GLY A 356 9.58 6.12 -0.88
CA GLY A 356 8.82 4.91 -1.20
C GLY A 356 9.62 3.61 -1.09
N ARG A 357 10.95 3.66 -1.27
CA ARG A 357 11.85 2.50 -0.99
C ARG A 357 11.90 2.15 0.50
N MET A 358 11.57 3.11 1.36
CA MET A 358 11.60 3.03 2.82
C MET A 358 10.20 3.24 3.43
N ALA A 359 9.15 2.82 2.71
CA ALA A 359 7.79 3.16 3.10
C ALA A 359 7.39 2.68 4.50
N LEU A 360 7.83 1.51 4.93
CA LEU A 360 7.53 0.97 6.26
C LEU A 360 8.31 1.72 7.34
N THR A 361 9.59 2.01 7.11
CA THR A 361 10.38 2.84 8.03
C THR A 361 9.76 4.23 8.19
N ASN A 362 9.38 4.87 7.07
CA ASN A 362 8.79 6.21 7.09
C ASN A 362 7.42 6.21 7.79
N TYR A 363 6.55 5.23 7.51
CA TYR A 363 5.25 5.11 8.17
C TYR A 363 5.37 4.93 9.70
N LEU A 364 6.27 4.05 10.16
CA LEU A 364 6.47 3.84 11.59
C LEU A 364 7.13 5.03 12.27
N SER A 365 8.10 5.69 11.62
CA SER A 365 8.72 6.91 12.17
C SER A 365 7.78 8.10 12.18
N GLN A 366 6.87 8.23 11.20
CA GLN A 366 5.77 9.20 11.23
C GLN A 366 4.92 8.99 12.48
N SER A 367 4.46 7.76 12.68
CA SER A 367 3.60 7.40 13.81
C SER A 367 4.31 7.62 15.15
N LEU A 368 5.61 7.28 15.24
CA LEU A 368 6.42 7.54 16.43
C LEU A 368 6.54 9.04 16.72
N VAL A 369 6.85 9.87 15.72
CA VAL A 369 6.95 11.32 15.90
C VAL A 369 5.60 11.90 16.32
N MET A 370 4.51 11.49 15.67
CA MET A 370 3.16 11.95 16.02
C MET A 370 2.76 11.51 17.43
N ALA A 371 3.07 10.27 17.83
CA ALA A 371 2.82 9.81 19.19
C ALA A 371 3.58 10.66 20.22
N LEU A 372 4.86 10.97 19.99
CA LEU A 372 5.64 11.85 20.87
C LEU A 372 5.10 13.30 20.91
N VAL A 373 4.51 13.78 19.82
CA VAL A 373 3.95 15.14 19.74
C VAL A 373 2.59 15.22 20.43
N PHE A 374 1.67 14.31 20.11
CA PHE A 374 0.29 14.42 20.55
C PHE A 374 0.05 13.74 21.89
N THR A 375 0.69 12.62 22.22
CA THR A 375 0.37 11.88 23.44
C THR A 375 1.29 12.20 24.62
N ALA A 376 0.94 11.68 25.79
CA ALA A 376 1.68 11.78 27.05
C ALA A 376 3.07 11.12 27.02
N TYR A 377 3.47 10.48 25.91
CA TYR A 377 4.86 10.07 25.73
C TYR A 377 5.84 11.24 25.58
N GLY A 378 5.36 12.41 25.17
CA GLY A 378 6.19 13.60 24.98
C GLY A 378 5.44 14.88 25.32
N PHE A 379 4.95 15.58 24.30
CA PHE A 379 4.40 16.93 24.48
C PHE A 379 2.92 16.99 24.88
N ALA A 380 2.19 15.87 24.83
CA ALA A 380 0.77 15.77 25.23
C ALA A 380 -0.12 16.84 24.56
N LEU A 381 0.10 17.10 23.27
CA LEU A 381 -0.64 18.10 22.48
C LEU A 381 -1.93 17.58 21.84
N TYR A 382 -2.38 16.37 22.20
CA TYR A 382 -3.65 15.79 21.76
C TYR A 382 -4.77 16.77 22.06
N ASP A 383 -5.61 17.07 21.08
CA ASP A 383 -6.72 18.01 21.11
C ASP A 383 -6.35 19.44 21.55
N ARG A 384 -5.11 19.88 21.25
CA ARG A 384 -4.62 21.25 21.57
C ARG A 384 -4.14 22.05 20.35
N LEU A 385 -4.09 21.41 19.19
CA LEU A 385 -3.56 22.01 17.97
C LEU A 385 -4.65 22.06 16.91
N SER A 386 -4.75 23.21 16.23
CA SER A 386 -5.67 23.34 15.12
C SER A 386 -5.24 22.45 13.93
N PRO A 387 -6.20 21.96 13.12
CA PRO A 387 -5.90 21.20 11.90
C PRO A 387 -4.88 21.88 10.98
N ALA A 388 -4.90 23.21 10.88
CA ALA A 388 -3.93 23.97 10.09
C ALA A 388 -2.48 23.75 10.56
N ILE A 389 -2.24 23.82 11.87
CA ILE A 389 -0.90 23.61 12.46
C ILE A 389 -0.48 22.15 12.26
N VAL A 390 -1.39 21.21 12.45
CA VAL A 390 -1.13 19.77 12.26
C VAL A 390 -0.73 19.47 10.81
N VAL A 391 -1.43 20.03 9.82
CA VAL A 391 -1.10 19.89 8.40
C VAL A 391 0.27 20.49 8.10
N LEU A 392 0.59 21.70 8.58
CA LEU A 392 1.89 22.33 8.37
C LEU A 392 3.03 21.51 9.00
N GLY A 393 2.84 21.03 10.23
CA GLY A 393 3.79 20.15 10.91
C GLY A 393 4.02 18.84 10.14
N SER A 394 2.96 18.26 9.59
CA SER A 394 3.02 17.05 8.76
C SER A 394 3.81 17.28 7.47
N LEU A 395 3.61 18.41 6.79
CA LEU A 395 4.39 18.77 5.61
C LEU A 395 5.88 18.95 5.93
N ALA A 396 6.20 19.59 7.06
CA ALA A 396 7.58 19.75 7.52
C ALA A 396 8.24 18.41 7.88
N LEU A 397 7.51 17.53 8.58
CA LEU A 397 7.96 16.18 8.91
C LEU A 397 8.24 15.38 7.63
N TYR A 398 7.32 15.39 6.67
CA TYR A 398 7.48 14.65 5.43
C TYR A 398 8.63 15.18 4.57
N ALA A 399 8.80 16.51 4.47
CA ALA A 399 9.94 17.10 3.78
C ALA A 399 11.27 16.66 4.40
N THR A 400 11.35 16.60 5.73
CA THR A 400 12.50 16.07 6.45
C THR A 400 12.73 14.60 6.12
N GLN A 401 11.67 13.78 6.08
CA GLN A 401 11.76 12.38 5.69
C GLN A 401 12.20 12.18 4.24
N LEU A 402 11.82 13.03 3.30
CA LEU A 402 12.31 12.97 1.92
C LEU A 402 13.83 13.16 1.87
N ALA A 403 14.35 14.17 2.58
CA ALA A 403 15.79 14.43 2.66
C ALA A 403 16.55 13.27 3.33
N LEU A 404 16.05 12.78 4.47
CA LEU A 404 16.66 11.66 5.18
C LEU A 404 16.60 10.35 4.37
N SER A 405 15.46 10.06 3.73
CA SER A 405 15.30 8.88 2.87
C SER A 405 16.27 8.91 1.70
N THR A 406 16.47 10.09 1.08
CA THR A 406 17.45 10.27 0.00
C THR A 406 18.87 9.98 0.49
N ARG A 407 19.26 10.57 1.64
CA ARG A 407 20.58 10.34 2.25
C ARG A 407 20.79 8.87 2.63
N LEU A 408 19.79 8.22 3.19
CA LEU A 408 19.87 6.82 3.59
C LEU A 408 19.90 5.89 2.38
N MET A 409 19.08 6.14 1.35
CA MET A 409 19.05 5.30 0.14
C MET A 409 20.28 5.49 -0.77
N ALA A 410 21.02 6.58 -0.60
CA ALA A 410 22.35 6.74 -1.19
C ALA A 410 23.42 5.86 -0.52
N ARG A 411 23.23 5.49 0.75
CA ARG A 411 24.20 4.69 1.54
C ARG A 411 23.79 3.24 1.73
N TYR A 412 22.49 2.96 1.76
CA TYR A 412 21.90 1.68 2.11
C TYR A 412 20.88 1.24 1.07
N ARG A 413 20.79 -0.07 0.82
CA ARG A 413 19.82 -0.63 -0.13
C ARG A 413 18.40 -0.66 0.40
N TYR A 414 18.25 -0.88 1.70
CA TYR A 414 16.98 -1.05 2.42
C TYR A 414 16.90 -0.05 3.56
N GLY A 415 15.69 0.38 3.90
CA GLY A 415 15.44 1.06 5.17
C GLY A 415 15.60 0.10 6.35
N PRO A 416 15.81 0.61 7.57
CA PRO A 416 16.00 -0.20 8.77
C PRO A 416 14.90 -1.24 8.99
N VAL A 417 13.63 -0.83 8.90
CA VAL A 417 12.51 -1.74 9.17
C VAL A 417 12.27 -2.68 7.99
N GLU A 418 12.48 -2.22 6.75
CA GLU A 418 12.43 -3.07 5.58
C GLU A 418 13.49 -4.18 5.65
N TRP A 419 14.68 -3.87 6.16
CA TRP A 419 15.73 -4.86 6.37
C TRP A 419 15.34 -5.89 7.42
N LEU A 420 14.76 -5.46 8.55
CA LEU A 420 14.25 -6.36 9.59
C LEU A 420 13.16 -7.29 9.03
N LEU A 421 12.16 -6.72 8.38
CA LEU A 421 11.07 -7.48 7.77
C LEU A 421 11.57 -8.44 6.68
N ARG A 422 12.58 -8.02 5.90
CA ARG A 422 13.22 -8.89 4.90
C ARG A 422 13.97 -10.06 5.54
N THR A 423 14.60 -9.85 6.69
CA THR A 423 15.26 -10.91 7.46
C THR A 423 14.25 -11.96 7.89
N VAL A 424 13.09 -11.55 8.44
CA VAL A 424 11.98 -12.46 8.80
C VAL A 424 11.44 -13.17 7.55
N THR A 425 11.19 -12.42 6.48
CA THR A 425 10.65 -12.94 5.22
C THR A 425 11.56 -14.02 4.61
N LEU A 426 12.88 -13.83 4.67
CA LEU A 426 13.85 -14.76 4.12
C LEU A 426 14.27 -15.86 5.12
N ALA A 427 14.03 -15.69 6.43
CA ALA A 427 14.61 -16.48 7.53
C ALA A 427 16.13 -16.64 7.41
N ARG A 428 16.77 -15.59 6.91
CA ARG A 428 18.22 -15.43 6.83
C ARG A 428 18.56 -13.97 6.73
N LEU A 429 19.73 -13.59 7.24
CA LEU A 429 20.23 -12.23 7.11
C LEU A 429 20.46 -11.89 5.62
N PRO A 430 19.92 -10.76 5.12
CA PRO A 430 20.31 -10.23 3.82
C PRO A 430 21.83 -9.99 3.79
N HIS A 431 22.52 -10.45 2.73
CA HIS A 431 23.99 -10.45 2.68
C HIS A 431 24.60 -9.03 2.75
N ALA A 432 25.78 -8.89 3.34
CA ALA A 432 26.49 -7.61 3.47
C ALA A 432 26.83 -6.94 2.11
N ARG A 433 26.92 -7.69 1.00
CA ARG A 433 27.07 -7.15 -0.36
C ARG A 433 25.81 -6.44 -0.90
N ASP A 434 24.66 -6.54 -0.20
CA ASP A 434 23.50 -5.67 -0.42
C ASP A 434 23.68 -4.28 0.25
N ARG A 435 24.86 -3.93 0.78
CA ARG A 435 25.16 -2.60 1.38
C ARG A 435 25.84 -1.60 0.44
N SER A 436 26.25 -1.99 -0.77
CA SER A 436 26.84 -1.05 -1.72
C SER A 436 25.76 -0.43 -2.61
N PRO A 437 25.68 0.91 -2.75
CA PRO A 437 24.83 1.53 -3.76
C PRO A 437 25.31 1.13 -5.15
N ALA A 438 24.36 1.03 -6.10
CA ALA A 438 24.71 1.12 -7.51
C ALA A 438 25.36 2.50 -7.70
N THR A 439 26.58 2.52 -8.21
CA THR A 439 27.27 3.75 -8.64
C THR A 439 26.36 4.54 -9.59
N PRO A 440 26.42 5.89 -9.51
CA PRO A 440 25.47 6.79 -10.17
C PRO A 440 25.36 6.60 -11.67
#